data_AF-A0A7S3GR74-F1
#
_entry.id   AF-A0A7S3GR74-F1
#
_cell.length_a   1.000
_cell.length_b   1.000
_cell.length_c   1.000
_cell.angle_alpha   90.00
_cell.angle_beta   90.00
_cell.angle_gamma   90.00
#
_symmetry.space_group_name_H-M   'P 1'
#
loop_
_entity.id
_entity.type
_entity.pdbx_description
1 polymer ?
#
loop_
_entity_poly.entity_id
_entity_poly.type
_entity_poly.pdbx_seq_one_letter_code
_entity_poly.pdbx_strand_id
1 'polypeptide(L)'
;KSKNRRIRQQDTSLTAELRNVIVLFISVKLDSEQLVMSRTDAADPRSGSVKMNSNSSTSMSEKCSEKASAHCYVHSGDKIHGRIKSFCFLSRTEEEFNDDQRIMNSFQDCMEIMTKNFKKHGGQLRQFIVDDKGTVCIGTFGLRGSVTNDNAAAAIDAAGAIIFQLHKIGIKASIGITSGKAYCGLVGS
;
A
#
# COMPACT_ATOMS: atom_id res chain seq x y z
N LYS A 1 -5.61 -37.59 -21.56
CA LYS A 1 -5.17 -37.20 -20.18
C LYS A 1 -3.72 -37.64 -19.86
N SER A 2 -2.68 -37.29 -20.64
CA SER A 2 -1.32 -37.84 -20.37
C SER A 2 -0.10 -37.02 -20.80
N LYS A 3 -0.22 -35.74 -21.18
CA LYS A 3 0.96 -34.91 -21.50
C LYS A 3 1.38 -33.98 -20.36
N ASN A 4 0.43 -33.48 -19.55
CA ASN A 4 0.73 -32.55 -18.46
C ASN A 4 1.35 -33.19 -17.20
N ARG A 5 1.51 -34.52 -17.14
CA ARG A 5 2.07 -35.20 -15.96
C ARG A 5 3.59 -35.18 -15.93
N ARG A 6 4.25 -35.12 -17.09
CA ARG A 6 5.73 -35.22 -17.20
C ARG A 6 6.46 -33.92 -16.88
N ILE A 7 5.84 -32.76 -17.10
CA ILE A 7 6.48 -31.45 -16.80
C ILE A 7 6.67 -31.26 -15.28
N ARG A 8 5.87 -31.93 -14.44
CA ARG A 8 5.97 -31.79 -12.97
C ARG A 8 7.12 -32.55 -12.29
N GLN A 9 7.81 -33.44 -13.00
CA GLN A 9 8.85 -34.29 -12.38
C GLN A 9 10.27 -33.78 -12.59
N GLN A 10 10.51 -32.78 -13.45
CA GLN A 10 11.87 -32.36 -13.82
C GLN A 10 12.43 -31.15 -13.05
N ASP A 11 11.63 -30.42 -12.27
CA ASP A 11 12.13 -29.29 -11.47
C ASP A 11 12.64 -29.73 -10.08
N THR A 12 13.42 -30.80 -10.03
CA THR A 12 13.94 -31.38 -8.79
C THR A 12 15.16 -30.65 -8.21
N SER A 13 15.63 -29.55 -8.82
CA SER A 13 16.76 -28.77 -8.29
C SER A 13 16.38 -27.44 -7.63
N LEU A 14 15.14 -26.93 -7.78
CA LEU A 14 14.69 -25.68 -7.16
C LEU A 14 13.20 -25.73 -6.70
N THR A 15 12.94 -26.49 -5.63
CA THR A 15 11.83 -26.32 -4.64
C THR A 15 10.45 -25.82 -5.13
N ALA A 16 9.90 -26.39 -6.21
CA ALA A 16 8.52 -26.14 -6.60
C ALA A 16 7.61 -27.33 -6.28
N GLU A 17 6.42 -27.09 -5.73
CA GLU A 17 5.50 -28.19 -5.38
C GLU A 17 4.02 -27.79 -5.38
N LEU A 18 3.13 -28.79 -5.35
CA LEU A 18 1.69 -28.57 -5.15
C LEU A 18 1.34 -28.69 -3.67
N ARG A 19 0.72 -27.66 -3.11
CA ARG A 19 0.27 -27.66 -1.72
C ARG A 19 -1.19 -27.31 -1.59
N ASN A 20 -1.84 -27.88 -0.58
CA ASN A 20 -3.09 -27.34 -0.09
C ASN A 20 -2.79 -26.01 0.59
N VAL A 21 -3.30 -24.93 0.01
CA VAL A 21 -3.15 -23.58 0.54
C VAL A 21 -4.51 -22.94 0.68
N ILE A 22 -4.59 -21.95 1.54
CA ILE A 22 -5.73 -21.05 1.67
C ILE A 22 -5.27 -19.68 1.20
N VAL A 23 -6.04 -19.06 0.32
CA VAL A 23 -5.74 -17.75 -0.27
C VAL A 23 -6.84 -16.78 0.13
N LEU A 24 -6.43 -15.61 0.63
CA LEU A 24 -7.29 -14.49 0.93
C LEU A 24 -7.08 -13.42 -0.13
N PHE A 25 -8.17 -13.00 -0.78
CA PHE A 25 -8.23 -11.86 -1.68
C PHE A 25 -8.90 -10.71 -0.95
N ILE A 26 -8.13 -9.71 -0.58
CA ILE A 26 -8.59 -8.57 0.22
C ILE A 26 -8.65 -7.36 -0.70
N SER A 27 -9.85 -6.88 -0.99
CA SER A 27 -10.05 -5.62 -1.71
C SER A 27 -10.29 -4.50 -0.71
N VAL A 28 -9.50 -3.42 -0.84
CA VAL A 28 -9.56 -2.23 -0.01
C VAL A 28 -10.08 -1.07 -0.84
N LYS A 29 -11.07 -0.36 -0.31
CA LYS A 29 -11.58 0.88 -0.89
C LYS A 29 -11.03 2.06 -0.10
N LEU A 30 -10.06 2.73 -0.72
CA LEU A 30 -9.55 4.01 -0.28
C LEU A 30 -10.40 5.08 -0.94
N ASP A 31 -11.42 5.56 -0.23
CA ASP A 31 -12.27 6.63 -0.73
C ASP A 31 -11.44 7.93 -0.73
N SER A 32 -10.98 8.39 -1.89
CA SER A 32 -10.21 9.63 -2.04
C SER A 32 -10.96 10.84 -1.49
N GLU A 33 -12.29 10.84 -1.52
CA GLU A 33 -13.11 11.91 -0.95
C GLU A 33 -13.07 11.96 0.59
N GLN A 34 -12.97 10.83 1.29
CA GLN A 34 -12.85 10.86 2.77
C GLN A 34 -11.48 11.36 3.24
N LEU A 35 -10.47 11.30 2.38
CA LEU A 35 -9.14 11.85 2.62
C LEU A 35 -9.07 13.38 2.43
N VAL A 36 -10.03 13.93 1.69
CA VAL A 36 -10.16 15.37 1.36
C VAL A 36 -11.22 16.07 2.23
N MET A 37 -12.18 15.32 2.78
CA MET A 37 -13.30 15.85 3.61
C MET A 37 -13.04 15.91 5.13
N SER A 38 -11.78 15.97 5.59
CA SER A 38 -11.48 16.59 6.90
C SER A 38 -11.42 18.13 6.82
N ARG A 39 -12.00 18.70 5.77
CA ARG A 39 -12.39 20.12 5.70
C ARG A 39 -13.67 20.27 6.52
N THR A 40 -13.61 21.14 7.53
CA THR A 40 -14.67 21.53 8.47
C THR A 40 -15.11 20.44 9.45
N ASP A 41 -14.45 20.36 10.62
CA ASP A 41 -15.08 20.18 11.95
C ASP A 41 -14.05 19.79 13.04
N ALA A 42 -12.93 20.52 13.08
CA ALA A 42 -12.09 20.58 14.28
C ALA A 42 -11.57 22.02 14.43
N ALA A 43 -12.40 22.85 15.04
CA ALA A 43 -11.96 24.14 15.56
C ALA A 43 -10.88 23.89 16.62
N ASP A 44 -9.64 24.25 16.32
CA ASP A 44 -8.54 24.32 17.28
C ASP A 44 -8.69 25.62 18.11
N PRO A 45 -8.87 25.57 19.44
CA PRO A 45 -9.09 26.74 20.28
C PRO A 45 -7.80 27.49 20.67
N ARG A 46 -6.70 27.39 19.89
CA ARG A 46 -5.44 28.07 20.20
C ARG A 46 -4.96 29.04 19.12
N SER A 47 -5.79 30.03 18.76
CA SER A 47 -5.31 31.22 18.03
C SER A 47 -5.18 32.42 18.97
N GLY A 48 -4.02 32.55 19.61
CA GLY A 48 -3.56 33.82 20.17
C GLY A 48 -3.04 34.71 19.04
N SER A 49 -3.65 35.89 18.90
CA SER A 49 -3.36 36.90 17.89
C SER A 49 -1.95 37.47 17.98
N VAL A 50 -1.19 37.44 16.88
CA VAL A 50 -0.07 38.36 16.63
C VAL A 50 -0.15 38.87 15.19
N LYS A 51 -0.39 40.19 15.05
CA LYS A 51 -0.23 40.96 13.80
C LYS A 51 1.18 41.55 13.75
N MET A 52 1.74 41.62 12.53
CA MET A 52 2.76 42.58 11.99
C MET A 52 3.71 41.82 11.05
N ASN A 53 4.24 42.33 9.94
CA ASN A 53 3.94 43.45 9.04
C ASN A 53 4.79 43.17 7.76
N SER A 54 4.47 43.85 6.66
CA SER A 54 5.10 43.78 5.34
C SER A 54 6.64 43.94 5.29
N ASN A 55 7.31 43.27 4.34
CA ASN A 55 8.06 43.93 3.26
C ASN A 55 8.63 42.95 2.20
N SER A 56 8.64 43.47 0.98
CA SER A 56 9.05 42.97 -0.34
C SER A 56 10.38 42.18 -0.46
N SER A 57 10.43 41.23 -1.40
CA SER A 57 11.37 41.33 -2.53
C SER A 57 11.02 40.37 -3.69
N THR A 58 11.13 40.95 -4.86
CA THR A 58 10.90 40.47 -6.22
C THR A 58 11.90 39.37 -6.63
N SER A 59 11.47 38.36 -7.39
CA SER A 59 12.10 38.09 -8.70
C SER A 59 11.17 37.26 -9.58
N MET A 60 10.91 37.81 -10.75
CA MET A 60 10.29 37.16 -11.89
C MET A 60 11.26 36.15 -12.51
N SER A 61 10.73 35.09 -13.11
CA SER A 61 11.18 34.70 -14.45
C SER A 61 10.03 34.08 -15.25
N GLU A 62 9.65 34.79 -16.31
CA GLU A 62 8.90 34.25 -17.44
C GLU A 62 9.86 33.56 -18.42
N LYS A 63 9.47 32.39 -18.95
CA LYS A 63 9.30 32.05 -20.39
C LYS A 63 9.56 30.58 -20.73
N CYS A 64 8.53 29.98 -21.34
CA CYS A 64 8.51 29.29 -22.64
C CYS A 64 9.66 28.33 -23.00
N SER A 65 9.39 27.03 -23.13
CA SER A 65 9.45 26.29 -24.41
C SER A 65 9.38 24.77 -24.20
N GLU A 66 8.74 24.15 -25.18
CA GLU A 66 8.47 22.74 -25.38
C GLU A 66 9.76 21.95 -25.67
N LYS A 67 10.43 21.43 -24.64
CA LYS A 67 11.34 20.26 -24.73
C LYS A 67 11.34 19.51 -23.39
N ALA A 68 10.96 18.25 -23.41
CA ALA A 68 11.03 17.33 -22.27
C ALA A 68 12.50 17.02 -21.93
N SER A 69 13.17 17.95 -21.26
CA SER A 69 14.39 17.69 -20.51
C SER A 69 13.99 17.38 -19.08
N ALA A 70 14.47 16.28 -18.51
CA ALA A 70 14.19 15.87 -17.14
C ALA A 70 14.80 16.88 -16.14
N HIS A 71 14.14 18.01 -15.95
CA HIS A 71 14.51 19.01 -14.97
C HIS A 71 14.07 18.52 -13.59
N CYS A 72 15.03 18.33 -12.69
CA CYS A 72 14.74 18.02 -11.31
C CYS A 72 14.25 19.28 -10.59
N TYR A 73 13.11 19.18 -9.90
CA TYR A 73 12.58 20.25 -9.06
C TYR A 73 12.80 19.89 -7.59
N VAL A 74 13.42 20.80 -6.83
CA VAL A 74 13.57 20.68 -5.37
C VAL A 74 12.70 21.76 -4.75
N HIS A 75 11.64 21.37 -4.06
CA HIS A 75 10.75 22.32 -3.38
C HIS A 75 11.42 22.90 -2.14
N SER A 76 11.13 24.17 -1.83
CA SER A 76 11.71 24.84 -0.66
C SER A 76 11.36 24.14 0.66
N GLY A 77 10.22 23.44 0.73
CA GLY A 77 9.82 22.61 1.88
C GLY A 77 10.60 21.28 2.03
N ASP A 78 11.32 20.85 0.99
CA ASP A 78 12.10 19.60 0.99
C ASP A 78 13.52 19.79 1.53
N LYS A 79 13.91 21.01 1.94
CA LYS A 79 15.21 21.30 2.55
C LYS A 79 15.07 21.56 4.04
N ILE A 80 15.41 20.57 4.86
CA ILE A 80 15.62 20.78 6.31
C ILE A 80 17.10 20.55 6.61
N HIS A 81 17.79 21.55 7.18
CA HIS A 81 19.24 21.54 7.42
C HIS A 81 20.09 21.23 6.17
N GLY A 82 19.66 21.67 4.98
CA GLY A 82 20.40 21.47 3.74
C GLY A 82 20.32 20.06 3.13
N ARG A 83 19.55 19.13 3.71
CA ARG A 83 19.26 17.82 3.09
C ARG A 83 17.96 17.87 2.31
N ILE A 84 18.00 17.35 1.08
CA ILE A 84 16.83 17.11 0.25
C ILE A 84 16.07 15.90 0.82
N LYS A 85 14.80 16.07 1.21
CA LYS A 85 13.93 15.00 1.72
C LYS A 85 13.21 14.22 0.63
N SER A 86 12.90 14.87 -0.50
CA SER A 86 12.13 14.28 -1.58
C SER A 86 12.69 14.71 -2.93
N PHE A 87 12.71 13.79 -3.89
CA PHE A 87 13.17 14.01 -5.26
C PHE A 87 11.99 13.83 -6.20
N CYS A 88 11.73 14.82 -7.06
CA CYS A 88 10.56 14.81 -7.94
C CYS A 88 10.95 15.16 -9.37
N PHE A 89 10.46 14.35 -10.31
CA PHE A 89 10.64 14.58 -11.74
C PHE A 89 9.61 15.58 -12.31
N LEU A 90 8.52 15.82 -11.57
CA LEU A 90 7.44 16.72 -11.96
C LEU A 90 7.30 17.84 -10.93
N SER A 91 7.05 19.06 -11.41
CA SER A 91 6.63 20.16 -10.54
C SER A 91 5.27 19.83 -9.94
N ARG A 92 5.15 19.94 -8.62
CA ARG A 92 3.90 19.74 -7.87
C ARG A 92 3.56 20.98 -7.07
N THR A 93 2.28 21.25 -6.87
CA THR A 93 1.82 22.23 -5.89
C THR A 93 1.95 21.67 -4.46
N GLU A 94 1.89 22.54 -3.47
CA GLU A 94 1.90 22.12 -2.06
C GLU A 94 0.67 21.27 -1.71
N GLU A 95 -0.47 21.54 -2.36
CA GLU A 95 -1.71 20.76 -2.19
C GLU A 95 -1.53 19.33 -2.72
N GLU A 96 -1.01 19.17 -3.94
CA GLU A 96 -0.72 17.85 -4.53
C GLU A 96 0.25 17.04 -3.66
N PHE A 97 1.27 17.69 -3.10
CA PHE A 97 2.20 17.02 -2.18
C PHE A 97 1.50 16.54 -0.91
N ASN A 98 0.62 17.36 -0.32
CA ASN A 98 -0.11 17.00 0.88
C ASN A 98 -1.10 15.86 0.62
N ASP A 99 -1.77 15.86 -0.53
CA ASP A 99 -2.68 14.78 -0.90
C ASP A 99 -1.93 13.47 -1.15
N ASP A 100 -0.77 13.52 -1.82
CA ASP A 100 0.11 12.36 -1.98
C ASP A 100 0.56 11.79 -0.62
N GLN A 101 0.92 12.66 0.34
CA GLN A 101 1.30 12.21 1.69
C GLN A 101 0.15 11.51 2.40
N ARG A 102 -1.08 12.02 2.30
CA ARG A 102 -2.25 11.37 2.91
C ARG A 102 -2.52 9.99 2.29
N ILE A 103 -2.39 9.87 0.97
CA ILE A 103 -2.57 8.60 0.25
C ILE A 103 -1.51 7.60 0.69
N MET A 104 -0.24 8.02 0.74
CA MET A 104 0.87 7.18 1.18
C MET A 104 0.71 6.70 2.62
N ASN A 105 0.27 7.57 3.53
CA ASN A 105 -0.02 7.19 4.92
C ASN A 105 -1.14 6.14 4.99
N SER A 106 -2.19 6.30 4.18
CA SER A 106 -3.30 5.34 4.15
C SER A 106 -2.85 3.96 3.65
N PHE A 107 -1.97 3.91 2.64
CA PHE A 107 -1.36 2.66 2.19
C PHE A 107 -0.49 2.02 3.26
N GLN A 108 0.30 2.83 3.95
CA GLN A 108 1.16 2.36 5.02
C GLN A 108 0.35 1.75 6.17
N ASP A 109 -0.74 2.40 6.59
CA ASP A 109 -1.64 1.91 7.63
C ASP A 109 -2.29 0.58 7.22
N CYS A 110 -2.75 0.47 5.97
CA CYS A 110 -3.30 -0.76 5.42
C CYS A 110 -2.26 -1.90 5.44
N MET A 111 -1.05 -1.62 4.94
CA MET A 111 0.04 -2.57 4.86
C MET A 111 0.46 -3.05 6.26
N GLU A 112 0.54 -2.14 7.23
CA GLU A 112 0.87 -2.44 8.61
C GLU A 112 -0.18 -3.36 9.25
N ILE A 113 -1.47 -3.04 9.13
CA ILE A 113 -2.55 -3.88 9.64
C ILE A 113 -2.49 -5.27 9.00
N MET A 114 -2.37 -5.35 7.68
CA MET A 114 -2.34 -6.64 6.97
C MET A 114 -1.15 -7.49 7.38
N THR A 115 0.07 -6.94 7.31
CA THR A 115 1.29 -7.68 7.64
C THR A 115 1.33 -8.13 9.10
N LYS A 116 0.88 -7.28 10.05
CA LYS A 116 0.76 -7.65 11.46
C LYS A 116 -0.21 -8.81 11.66
N ASN A 117 -1.39 -8.75 11.04
CA ASN A 117 -2.40 -9.80 11.22
C ASN A 117 -1.99 -11.11 10.52
N PHE A 118 -1.42 -11.07 9.32
CA PHE A 118 -0.87 -12.28 8.69
C PHE A 118 0.20 -12.92 9.56
N LYS A 119 1.19 -12.13 10.02
CA LYS A 119 2.25 -12.65 10.89
C LYS A 119 1.68 -13.24 12.18
N LYS A 120 0.74 -12.56 12.84
CA LYS A 120 0.13 -12.99 14.10
C LYS A 120 -0.57 -14.35 13.99
N HIS A 121 -1.26 -14.60 12.87
CA HIS A 121 -2.03 -15.83 12.67
C HIS A 121 -1.24 -16.90 11.89
N GLY A 122 0.04 -16.66 11.60
CA GLY A 122 0.91 -17.60 10.89
C GLY A 122 0.67 -17.66 9.38
N GLY A 123 0.08 -16.63 8.78
CA GLY A 123 -0.04 -16.44 7.34
C GLY A 123 1.10 -15.60 6.75
N GLN A 124 1.10 -15.45 5.44
CA GLN A 124 2.09 -14.68 4.68
C GLN A 124 1.40 -13.72 3.72
N LEU A 125 1.94 -12.51 3.60
CA LEU A 125 1.56 -11.58 2.53
C LEU A 125 2.28 -12.00 1.25
N ARG A 126 1.52 -12.29 0.19
CA ARG A 126 2.07 -12.64 -1.12
C ARG A 126 2.24 -11.42 -2.01
N GLN A 127 1.22 -10.55 -2.03
CA GLN A 127 1.20 -9.40 -2.93
C GLN A 127 0.33 -8.30 -2.35
N PHE A 128 0.77 -7.06 -2.50
CA PHE A 128 -0.01 -5.86 -2.23
C PHE A 128 0.12 -4.96 -3.46
N ILE A 129 -0.96 -4.79 -4.20
CA ILE A 129 -0.98 -4.08 -5.49
C ILE A 129 -2.08 -3.04 -5.53
N VAL A 130 -1.79 -1.97 -6.27
CA VAL A 130 -2.75 -0.94 -6.66
C VAL A 130 -2.97 -1.12 -8.16
N ASP A 131 -4.23 -1.38 -8.54
CA ASP A 131 -4.64 -1.59 -9.92
C ASP A 131 -5.78 -0.62 -10.28
N ASP A 132 -6.25 -0.66 -11.53
CA ASP A 132 -7.36 0.16 -12.03
C ASP A 132 -8.68 -0.08 -11.26
N LYS A 133 -8.86 -1.27 -10.67
CA LYS A 133 -10.02 -1.63 -9.83
C LYS A 133 -9.85 -1.28 -8.35
N GLY A 134 -8.71 -0.69 -7.99
CA GLY A 134 -8.37 -0.32 -6.62
C GLY A 134 -7.28 -1.20 -6.02
N THR A 135 -7.19 -1.20 -4.71
CA THR A 135 -6.09 -1.83 -3.98
C THR A 135 -6.45 -3.25 -3.55
N VAL A 136 -5.61 -4.19 -3.94
CA VAL A 136 -5.79 -5.61 -3.63
C VAL A 136 -4.58 -6.15 -2.87
N CYS A 137 -4.87 -6.84 -1.79
CA CYS A 137 -3.91 -7.59 -0.99
C CYS A 137 -4.19 -9.09 -1.10
N ILE A 138 -3.16 -9.88 -1.37
CA ILE A 138 -3.23 -11.33 -1.46
C ILE A 138 -2.45 -11.91 -0.29
N GLY A 139 -3.18 -12.60 0.59
CA GLY A 139 -2.63 -13.35 1.72
C GLY A 139 -2.71 -14.85 1.50
N THR A 140 -1.81 -15.60 2.13
CA THR A 140 -1.78 -17.06 2.01
C THR A 140 -1.50 -17.75 3.35
N PHE A 141 -2.12 -18.90 3.57
CA PHE A 141 -1.88 -19.83 4.67
C PHE A 141 -1.60 -21.24 4.14
N GLY A 142 -0.81 -22.04 4.86
CA GLY A 142 -0.44 -23.40 4.45
C GLY A 142 0.79 -23.48 3.53
N LEU A 143 1.53 -22.38 3.36
CA LEU A 143 2.83 -22.37 2.68
C LEU A 143 3.94 -22.93 3.58
N ARG A 144 5.08 -23.32 3.00
CA ARG A 144 6.25 -23.72 3.80
C ARG A 144 6.64 -22.61 4.78
N GLY A 145 6.83 -22.96 6.05
CA GLY A 145 7.10 -22.01 7.13
C GLY A 145 5.86 -21.27 7.67
N SER A 146 4.67 -21.57 7.15
CA SER A 146 3.39 -20.93 7.49
C SER A 146 2.28 -22.01 7.55
N VAL A 147 2.60 -23.12 8.22
CA VAL A 147 1.66 -24.22 8.49
C VAL A 147 1.39 -24.25 9.99
N THR A 148 0.15 -24.01 10.37
CA THR A 148 -0.35 -24.21 11.74
C THR A 148 -1.17 -25.51 11.82
N ASN A 149 -1.56 -25.90 13.04
CA ASN A 149 -2.43 -27.06 13.27
C ASN A 149 -3.78 -26.92 12.54
N ASP A 150 -4.33 -25.71 12.50
CA ASP A 150 -5.56 -25.39 11.77
C ASP A 150 -5.41 -24.09 10.99
N ASN A 151 -4.96 -24.23 9.73
CA ASN A 151 -4.78 -23.10 8.83
C ASN A 151 -6.11 -22.45 8.43
N ALA A 152 -7.22 -23.20 8.45
CA ALA A 152 -8.52 -22.69 8.05
C ALA A 152 -9.10 -21.77 9.12
N ALA A 153 -9.08 -22.21 10.39
CA ALA A 153 -9.45 -21.35 11.50
C ALA A 153 -8.58 -20.09 11.55
N ALA A 154 -7.25 -20.25 11.45
CA ALA A 154 -6.32 -19.12 11.46
C ALA A 154 -6.57 -18.10 10.33
N ALA A 155 -6.92 -18.58 9.13
CA ALA A 155 -7.27 -17.72 8.00
C ALA A 155 -8.55 -16.91 8.24
N ILE A 156 -9.59 -17.53 8.81
CA ILE A 156 -10.85 -16.88 9.15
C ILE A 156 -10.63 -15.83 10.25
N ASP A 157 -9.88 -16.17 11.30
CA ASP A 157 -9.56 -15.26 12.40
C ASP A 157 -8.77 -14.04 11.90
N ALA A 158 -7.78 -14.27 11.03
CA ALA A 158 -7.02 -13.19 10.41
C ALA A 158 -7.92 -12.29 9.56
N ALA A 159 -8.81 -12.86 8.75
CA ALA A 159 -9.74 -12.09 7.92
C ALA A 159 -10.66 -11.19 8.78
N GLY A 160 -11.26 -11.74 9.83
CA GLY A 160 -12.10 -10.98 10.76
C GLY A 160 -11.32 -9.85 11.45
N ALA A 161 -10.11 -10.13 11.92
CA ALA A 161 -9.25 -9.14 12.56
C ALA A 161 -8.83 -8.01 11.61
N ILE A 162 -8.55 -8.33 10.34
CA ILE A 162 -8.19 -7.34 9.31
C ILE A 162 -9.38 -6.44 8.99
N ILE A 163 -10.56 -7.01 8.70
CA ILE A 163 -11.77 -6.22 8.41
C ILE A 163 -12.07 -5.28 9.56
N PHE A 164 -12.04 -5.78 10.80
CA PHE A 164 -12.31 -4.98 11.98
C PHE A 164 -11.32 -3.82 12.18
N GLN A 165 -10.02 -4.07 11.99
CA GLN A 165 -8.98 -3.04 12.15
C GLN A 165 -9.01 -2.00 11.02
N LEU A 166 -9.24 -2.41 9.78
CA LEU A 166 -9.40 -1.48 8.66
C LEU A 166 -10.65 -0.61 8.85
N HIS A 167 -11.76 -1.22 9.28
CA HIS A 167 -12.98 -0.46 9.57
C HIS A 167 -12.78 0.57 10.68
N LYS A 168 -11.98 0.26 11.71
CA LYS A 168 -11.64 1.20 12.80
C LYS A 168 -10.91 2.46 12.33
N ILE A 169 -10.12 2.36 11.26
CA ILE A 169 -9.42 3.51 10.66
C ILE A 169 -10.21 4.13 9.50
N GLY A 170 -11.50 3.80 9.37
CA GLY A 170 -12.39 4.36 8.35
C GLY A 170 -12.26 3.71 6.96
N ILE A 171 -11.51 2.62 6.83
CA ILE A 171 -11.24 1.98 5.55
C ILE A 171 -12.18 0.77 5.36
N LYS A 172 -12.94 0.80 4.26
CA LYS A 172 -13.83 -0.32 3.89
C LYS A 172 -13.03 -1.40 3.17
N ALA A 173 -13.22 -2.65 3.59
CA ALA A 173 -12.57 -3.80 2.98
C ALA A 173 -13.56 -4.95 2.76
N SER A 174 -13.27 -5.76 1.75
CA SER A 174 -13.97 -7.03 1.48
C SER A 174 -12.94 -8.14 1.29
N ILE A 175 -13.24 -9.34 1.81
CA ILE A 175 -12.30 -10.46 1.79
C ILE A 175 -12.98 -11.69 1.21
N GLY A 176 -12.44 -12.21 0.12
CA GLY A 176 -12.76 -13.53 -0.42
C GLY A 176 -11.74 -14.56 0.05
N ILE A 177 -12.19 -15.73 0.53
CA ILE A 177 -11.31 -16.80 1.00
C ILE A 177 -11.58 -18.06 0.16
N THR A 178 -10.52 -18.69 -0.34
CA THR A 178 -10.61 -19.96 -1.07
C THR A 178 -9.52 -20.91 -0.61
N SER A 179 -9.79 -22.22 -0.67
CA SER A 179 -8.81 -23.26 -0.34
C SER A 179 -8.66 -24.24 -1.52
N GLY A 180 -7.47 -24.80 -1.68
CA GLY A 180 -7.22 -25.77 -2.75
C GLY A 180 -5.76 -26.07 -2.98
N LYS A 181 -5.49 -26.93 -3.97
CA LYS A 181 -4.12 -27.25 -4.39
C LYS A 181 -3.59 -26.14 -5.30
N ALA A 182 -2.52 -25.46 -4.88
CA ALA A 182 -1.82 -24.46 -5.68
C ALA A 182 -0.37 -24.87 -5.94
N TYR A 183 0.16 -24.45 -7.09
CA TYR A 183 1.59 -24.52 -7.38
C TYR A 183 2.32 -23.43 -6.59
N CYS A 184 3.32 -23.86 -5.83
CA CYS A 184 4.14 -23.00 -4.99
C CYS A 184 5.60 -23.21 -5.40
N GLY A 185 6.20 -22.20 -6.03
CA GLY A 185 7.57 -22.23 -6.50
C GLY A 185 7.98 -20.84 -6.98
N LEU A 186 9.28 -20.66 -7.17
CA LEU A 186 9.82 -19.45 -7.78
C LEU A 186 9.41 -19.42 -9.26
N VAL A 187 9.07 -18.23 -9.75
CA VAL A 187 8.71 -17.98 -11.16
C VAL A 187 9.46 -16.73 -11.60
N GLY A 188 10.19 -16.82 -12.71
CA GLY A 188 11.05 -15.76 -13.22
C GLY A 188 12.24 -16.35 -13.98
N SER A 189 13.07 -15.48 -14.55
CA SER A 189 14.30 -15.82 -15.27
C SER A 189 15.47 -15.02 -14.72
#